data_AF-A0A254NE49-F1
#
_entry.id   AF-A0A254NE49-F1
#
_cell.length_a   1.000
_cell.length_b   1.000
_cell.length_c   1.000
_cell.angle_alpha   90.00
_cell.angle_beta   90.00
_cell.angle_gamma   90.00
#
_symmetry.space_group_name_H-M   'P 1'
#
loop_
_entity.id
_entity.type
_entity.pdbx_description
1 polymer ?
#
loop_
_entity_poly.entity_id
_entity_poly.type
_entity_poly.pdbx_seq_one_letter_code
_entity_poly.pdbx_strand_id
1 'polypeptide(L)'
;MHQTALAVAAVLLAGSAWADPPARVGRVAWVAGDVSLATEPGAAPGSAALNWPVTTGNVLSTGPSGRAEVTIGSTAIDLDVGTEVDVEQLDDAQMRLRVMRGSVAVRVSDPQDATMLVVQTPLGRFTEPQPAQLRVDVNGPSVDGTAWRGNVNFTADSGASYTFTQGQHARLGQAGSGLSMQLLDARPDDFQHFVQARAGARPVVAASRYVSPAMTGADTLDSYGQWTSSPDYGPVWVPQVAADWAPYRYGHWSWVSPWGWTWVDDAPWGFAPFHYGRWAMWQGRWAWVPGTYVARPVYAPALVAWTSAVPAPGVSLSISVGSNVGWVPLAPREVYVPPYAVSNTYVRNVNITHVTNITEIENVTRVVNQQRVAAPTAGTVAGRQLAFAANPRAVTSLPVQALQAHQHVAEHAVPVAMTAAPGMPHPPAQAMAMAQAEGHPPEVQQVPPPQLHPMPQSTSHAQAVNPAAPGLAPMPRRMPDHEPLHEPPHEPAHPVHAMRDVTPPHAVAPPQPVHPQPPHRAEPPRPAEAPHAHPEHEHREHHERPNEPR
;
A
#
# COMPACT_ATOMS: atom_id res chain seq x y z
N MET A 1 -54.18 -45.46 -4.77
CA MET A 1 -52.73 -45.70 -4.59
C MET A 1 -51.98 -44.82 -5.58
N HIS A 2 -51.07 -44.00 -5.04
CA HIS A 2 -50.03 -43.21 -5.71
C HIS A 2 -50.42 -42.14 -6.74
N GLN A 3 -50.78 -40.96 -6.25
CA GLN A 3 -50.32 -39.69 -6.83
C GLN A 3 -49.76 -38.83 -5.70
N THR A 4 -48.44 -38.79 -5.59
CA THR A 4 -47.70 -37.91 -4.68
C THR A 4 -46.32 -37.68 -5.27
N ALA A 5 -45.86 -36.43 -5.19
CA ALA A 5 -44.49 -35.95 -5.42
C ALA A 5 -44.04 -35.75 -6.88
N LEU A 6 -44.46 -34.62 -7.46
CA LEU A 6 -43.66 -33.87 -8.43
C LEU A 6 -43.64 -32.41 -8.00
N ALA A 7 -42.94 -32.15 -6.89
CA ALA A 7 -42.78 -30.82 -6.31
C ALA A 7 -41.47 -30.72 -5.51
N VAL A 8 -40.33 -31.10 -6.11
CA VAL A 8 -38.99 -30.72 -5.62
C VAL A 8 -38.04 -30.66 -6.82
N ALA A 9 -37.17 -29.65 -6.84
CA ALA A 9 -36.06 -29.40 -7.78
C ALA A 9 -36.27 -28.38 -8.91
N ALA A 10 -37.12 -27.36 -8.70
CA ALA A 10 -36.83 -26.02 -9.20
C ALA A 10 -36.28 -25.18 -8.02
N VAL A 11 -35.13 -25.60 -7.48
CA VAL A 11 -34.36 -24.72 -6.59
C VAL A 11 -33.90 -23.56 -7.44
N LEU A 12 -34.43 -22.40 -7.11
CA LEU A 12 -33.96 -21.07 -7.43
C LEU A 12 -32.43 -21.03 -7.56
N LEU A 13 -31.93 -21.16 -8.79
CA LEU A 13 -30.70 -20.47 -9.21
C LEU A 13 -31.08 -19.00 -9.46
N ALA A 14 -31.63 -18.35 -8.43
CA ALA A 14 -31.39 -16.93 -8.27
C ALA A 14 -29.90 -16.86 -7.95
N GLY A 15 -29.07 -16.76 -8.99
CA GLY A 15 -27.67 -16.45 -8.83
C GLY A 15 -27.63 -15.23 -7.92
N SER A 16 -27.09 -15.39 -6.72
CA SER A 16 -26.59 -14.24 -5.99
C SER A 16 -25.66 -13.56 -6.99
N ALA A 17 -26.04 -12.41 -7.52
CA ALA A 17 -25.10 -11.60 -8.25
C ALA A 17 -24.06 -11.23 -7.19
N TRP A 18 -22.93 -11.94 -7.18
CA TRP A 18 -21.81 -11.53 -6.34
C TRP A 18 -21.49 -10.12 -6.79
N ALA A 19 -21.62 -9.17 -5.86
CA ALA A 19 -21.28 -7.78 -6.15
C ALA A 19 -19.82 -7.74 -6.63
N ASP A 20 -19.52 -6.81 -7.54
CA ASP A 20 -18.14 -6.57 -7.93
C ASP A 20 -17.28 -6.31 -6.68
N PRO A 21 -16.04 -6.80 -6.65
CA PRO A 21 -15.17 -6.49 -5.53
C PRO A 21 -14.86 -4.99 -5.51
N PRO A 22 -14.55 -4.43 -4.33
CA PRO A 22 -14.24 -3.01 -4.23
C PRO A 22 -13.17 -2.56 -5.22
N ALA A 23 -13.34 -1.36 -5.78
CA ALA A 23 -12.27 -0.69 -6.52
C ALA A 23 -11.18 -0.15 -5.58
N ARG A 24 -11.51 0.03 -4.29
CA ARG A 24 -10.62 0.51 -3.24
C ARG A 24 -9.95 -0.63 -2.46
N VAL A 25 -8.70 -0.39 -2.06
CA VAL A 25 -7.94 -1.26 -1.16
C VAL A 25 -7.02 -0.41 -0.29
N GLY A 26 -6.68 -0.91 0.90
CA GLY A 26 -5.60 -0.38 1.71
C GLY A 26 -4.29 -1.12 1.47
N ARG A 27 -3.20 -0.61 2.03
CA ARG A 27 -1.93 -1.34 2.13
C ARG A 27 -1.31 -1.16 3.50
N VAL A 28 -0.61 -2.16 3.98
CA VAL A 28 0.37 -1.99 5.05
C VAL A 28 1.56 -1.21 4.48
N ALA A 29 1.64 0.08 4.82
CA ALA A 29 2.62 1.02 4.29
C ALA A 29 3.92 1.04 5.09
N TRP A 30 3.85 0.64 6.36
CA TRP A 30 5.00 0.55 7.25
C TRP A 30 4.70 -0.36 8.44
N VAL A 31 5.71 -1.09 8.92
CA VAL A 31 5.66 -1.92 10.11
C VAL A 31 6.99 -1.86 10.86
N ALA A 32 6.94 -1.92 12.18
CA ALA A 32 8.10 -2.20 13.02
C ALA A 32 7.67 -2.95 14.28
N GLY A 33 8.57 -3.79 14.80
CA GLY A 33 8.27 -4.66 15.94
C GLY A 33 7.23 -5.72 15.59
N ASP A 34 6.52 -6.19 16.61
CA ASP A 34 5.52 -7.24 16.45
C ASP A 34 4.23 -6.67 15.85
N VAL A 35 3.99 -6.92 14.56
CA VAL A 35 2.74 -6.55 13.87
C VAL A 35 2.17 -7.78 13.21
N SER A 36 0.90 -8.04 13.47
CA SER A 36 0.18 -9.17 12.88
C SER A 36 -1.06 -8.71 12.13
N LEU A 37 -1.44 -9.54 11.15
CA LEU A 37 -2.63 -9.36 10.34
C LEU A 37 -3.36 -10.70 10.25
N ALA A 38 -4.64 -10.69 10.63
CA ALA A 38 -5.56 -11.79 10.37
C ALA A 38 -6.44 -11.45 9.17
N THR A 39 -6.75 -12.44 8.34
CA THR A 39 -7.55 -12.26 7.12
C THR A 39 -9.03 -12.00 7.41
N GLU A 40 -9.51 -12.46 8.56
CA GLU A 40 -10.87 -12.26 9.06
C GLU A 40 -10.87 -12.25 10.60
N PRO A 41 -11.91 -11.69 11.26
CA PRO A 41 -11.98 -11.68 12.71
C PRO A 41 -12.03 -13.11 13.28
N GLY A 42 -11.12 -13.41 14.21
CA GLY A 42 -11.02 -14.74 14.82
C GLY A 42 -10.15 -15.75 14.07
N ALA A 43 -9.67 -15.43 12.86
CA ALA A 43 -8.68 -16.25 12.17
C ALA A 43 -7.31 -16.18 12.86
N ALA A 44 -6.48 -17.21 12.62
CA ALA A 44 -5.11 -17.22 13.12
C ALA A 44 -4.32 -16.04 12.51
N PRO A 45 -3.73 -15.15 13.33
CA PRO A 45 -2.99 -14.02 12.81
C PRO A 45 -1.65 -14.48 12.21
N GLY A 46 -1.32 -13.95 11.03
CA GLY A 46 0.02 -14.05 10.42
C GLY A 46 0.84 -12.80 10.71
N SER A 47 2.15 -12.84 10.42
CA SER A 47 2.97 -11.62 10.46
C SER A 47 2.48 -10.65 9.38
N ALA A 48 2.30 -9.38 9.74
CA ALA A 48 2.00 -8.35 8.74
C ALA A 48 3.26 -8.09 7.90
N ALA A 49 3.10 -8.03 6.58
CA ALA A 49 4.18 -7.72 5.65
C ALA A 49 3.98 -6.33 5.03
N LEU A 50 5.08 -5.67 4.68
CA LEU A 50 5.05 -4.46 3.86
C LEU A 50 4.27 -4.74 2.56
N ASN A 51 3.52 -3.75 2.08
CA ASN A 51 2.67 -3.83 0.89
C ASN A 51 1.56 -4.88 0.95
N TRP A 52 1.32 -5.51 2.09
CA TRP A 52 0.18 -6.40 2.22
C TRP A 52 -1.13 -5.63 1.98
N PRO A 53 -2.00 -6.10 1.05
CA PRO A 53 -3.29 -5.47 0.79
C PRO A 53 -4.22 -5.58 2.00
N VAL A 54 -4.78 -4.46 2.42
CA VAL A 54 -5.74 -4.39 3.54
C VAL A 54 -7.15 -4.22 2.96
N THR A 55 -8.09 -5.04 3.39
CA THR A 55 -9.48 -5.04 2.93
C THR A 55 -10.47 -5.38 4.05
N THR A 56 -11.76 -5.34 3.73
CA THR A 56 -12.85 -5.69 4.64
C THR A 56 -12.61 -7.04 5.31
N GLY A 57 -12.80 -7.08 6.63
CA GLY A 57 -12.60 -8.24 7.49
C GLY A 57 -11.18 -8.37 8.05
N ASN A 58 -10.18 -7.66 7.52
CA ASN A 58 -8.85 -7.79 8.07
C ASN A 58 -8.76 -7.20 9.49
N VAL A 59 -8.04 -7.89 10.37
CA VAL A 59 -7.73 -7.41 11.72
C VAL A 59 -6.23 -7.17 11.80
N LEU A 60 -5.84 -5.92 12.09
CA LEU A 60 -4.46 -5.56 12.35
C LEU A 60 -4.23 -5.45 13.85
N SER A 61 -3.11 -6.01 14.32
CA SER A 61 -2.72 -5.95 15.72
C SER A 61 -1.24 -5.59 15.88
N THR A 62 -0.94 -4.78 16.87
CA THR A 62 0.43 -4.43 17.27
C THR A 62 0.72 -4.96 18.68
N GLY A 63 1.90 -5.53 18.85
CA GLY A 63 2.39 -6.00 20.14
C GLY A 63 3.00 -4.88 21.01
N PRO A 64 3.67 -5.23 22.12
CA PRO A 64 4.29 -4.27 23.05
C PRO A 64 5.40 -3.41 22.42
N SER A 65 6.00 -3.89 21.34
CA SER A 65 7.03 -3.19 20.57
C SER A 65 6.53 -2.72 19.19
N GLY A 66 5.29 -3.05 18.85
CA GLY A 66 4.76 -2.98 17.50
C GLY A 66 4.17 -1.62 17.15
N ARG A 67 4.49 -1.10 15.97
CA ARG A 67 3.77 0.03 15.36
C ARG A 67 3.56 -0.25 13.88
N ALA A 68 2.47 0.27 13.33
CA ALA A 68 2.15 0.08 11.92
C ALA A 68 1.51 1.33 11.32
N GLU A 69 1.63 1.45 10.01
CA GLU A 69 0.88 2.42 9.21
C GLU A 69 0.16 1.69 8.08
N VAL A 70 -1.13 1.96 7.94
CA VAL A 70 -1.95 1.54 6.79
C VAL A 70 -2.29 2.78 5.96
N THR A 71 -2.24 2.65 4.64
CA THR A 71 -2.71 3.71 3.73
C THR A 71 -3.82 3.24 2.82
N ILE A 72 -4.82 4.09 2.60
CA ILE A 72 -5.92 3.89 1.66
C ILE A 72 -5.98 5.15 0.79
N GLY A 73 -5.52 5.06 -0.47
CA GLY A 73 -5.21 6.25 -1.24
C GLY A 73 -4.25 7.16 -0.47
N SER A 74 -4.69 8.39 -0.20
CA SER A 74 -3.93 9.39 0.56
C SER A 74 -4.21 9.36 2.07
N THR A 75 -5.24 8.65 2.51
CA THR A 75 -5.59 8.48 3.93
C THR A 75 -4.53 7.62 4.61
N ALA A 76 -4.10 8.05 5.80
CA ALA A 76 -3.15 7.33 6.65
C ALA A 76 -3.83 6.92 7.96
N ILE A 77 -3.60 5.69 8.39
CA ILE A 77 -4.08 5.11 9.64
C ILE A 77 -2.85 4.57 10.37
N ASP A 78 -2.43 5.24 11.42
CA ASP A 78 -1.28 4.89 12.24
C ASP A 78 -1.77 4.12 13.48
N LEU A 79 -1.13 3.00 13.81
CA LEU A 79 -1.44 2.17 14.97
C LEU A 79 -0.28 2.24 15.96
N ASP A 80 -0.59 2.57 17.23
CA ASP A 80 0.40 2.56 18.30
C ASP A 80 0.64 1.13 18.83
N VAL A 81 1.54 0.97 19.81
CA VAL A 81 1.75 -0.28 20.55
C VAL A 81 0.47 -0.79 21.21
N GLY A 82 0.31 -2.11 21.27
CA GLY A 82 -0.84 -2.75 21.95
C GLY A 82 -2.21 -2.48 21.34
N THR A 83 -2.25 -2.09 20.06
CA THR A 83 -3.45 -1.67 19.34
C THR A 83 -4.05 -2.81 18.54
N GLU A 84 -5.37 -2.90 18.48
CA GLU A 84 -6.10 -3.85 17.63
C GLU A 84 -7.23 -3.13 16.89
N VAL A 85 -7.22 -3.24 15.56
CA VAL A 85 -8.18 -2.59 14.66
C VAL A 85 -8.76 -3.61 13.70
N ASP A 86 -10.09 -3.66 13.64
CA ASP A 86 -10.85 -4.42 12.64
C ASP A 86 -11.29 -3.49 11.50
N VAL A 87 -11.02 -3.90 10.26
CA VAL A 87 -11.49 -3.22 9.05
C VAL A 87 -12.88 -3.73 8.72
N GLU A 88 -13.89 -3.21 9.41
CA GLU A 88 -15.27 -3.69 9.28
C GLU A 88 -15.84 -3.52 7.87
N GLN A 89 -15.47 -2.43 7.20
CA GLN A 89 -15.91 -2.13 5.85
C GLN A 89 -14.87 -1.27 5.16
N LEU A 90 -14.34 -1.76 4.05
CA LEU A 90 -13.52 -1.00 3.13
C LEU A 90 -14.02 -1.26 1.72
N ASP A 91 -14.78 -0.30 1.20
CA ASP A 91 -15.32 -0.35 -0.14
C ASP A 91 -15.40 1.05 -0.79
N ASP A 92 -16.12 1.13 -1.90
CA ASP A 92 -16.23 2.36 -2.69
C ASP A 92 -17.16 3.41 -2.05
N ALA A 93 -17.92 3.03 -1.02
CA ALA A 93 -18.90 3.87 -0.32
C ALA A 93 -18.48 4.23 1.12
N GLN A 94 -17.74 3.38 1.83
CA GLN A 94 -17.37 3.59 3.23
C GLN A 94 -15.98 3.05 3.57
N MET A 95 -15.32 3.71 4.54
CA MET A 95 -14.12 3.23 5.22
C MET A 95 -14.41 3.19 6.72
N ARG A 96 -14.85 2.03 7.22
CA ARG A 96 -15.19 1.81 8.62
C ARG A 96 -14.12 0.99 9.31
N LEU A 97 -13.52 1.58 10.33
CA LEU A 97 -12.49 0.98 11.16
C LEU A 97 -13.02 0.87 12.58
N ARG A 98 -13.03 -0.33 13.16
CA ARG A 98 -13.37 -0.52 14.57
C ARG A 98 -12.10 -0.65 15.39
N VAL A 99 -11.87 0.32 16.27
CA VAL A 99 -10.78 0.27 17.24
C VAL A 99 -11.25 -0.56 18.44
N MET A 100 -10.64 -1.72 18.62
CA MET A 100 -11.00 -2.67 19.69
C MET A 100 -10.31 -2.29 20.99
N ARG A 101 -9.03 -1.92 20.91
CA ARG A 101 -8.19 -1.42 22.01
C ARG A 101 -6.99 -0.66 21.47
N GLY A 102 -6.35 0.13 22.34
CA GLY A 102 -5.11 0.85 22.03
C GLY A 102 -5.40 2.18 21.33
N SER A 103 -4.46 2.63 20.50
CA SER A 103 -4.45 3.99 19.97
C SER A 103 -4.26 4.01 18.46
N VAL A 104 -5.17 4.72 17.79
CA VAL A 104 -5.13 4.94 16.34
C VAL A 104 -5.10 6.42 16.06
N ALA A 105 -4.27 6.84 15.12
CA ALA A 105 -4.36 8.16 14.52
C ALA A 105 -4.74 8.05 13.05
N VAL A 106 -5.73 8.84 12.63
CA VAL A 106 -6.18 8.89 11.24
C VAL A 106 -5.91 10.28 10.69
N ARG A 107 -5.37 10.31 9.46
CA ARG A 107 -5.18 11.53 8.69
C ARG A 107 -5.83 11.36 7.33
N VAL A 108 -6.84 12.18 7.04
CA VAL A 108 -7.53 12.21 5.75
C VAL A 108 -7.41 13.61 5.15
N SER A 109 -6.98 13.66 3.89
CA SER A 109 -6.75 14.93 3.18
C SER A 109 -7.71 15.16 2.02
N ASP A 110 -8.28 14.09 1.45
CA ASP A 110 -9.27 14.18 0.39
C ASP A 110 -10.68 14.38 0.99
N PRO A 111 -11.45 15.41 0.56
CA PRO A 111 -12.78 15.67 1.10
C PRO A 111 -13.78 14.53 0.87
N GLN A 112 -13.68 13.79 -0.24
CA GLN A 112 -14.59 12.66 -0.47
C GLN A 112 -14.24 11.49 0.45
N ASP A 113 -12.95 11.18 0.59
CA ASP A 113 -12.51 10.13 1.53
C ASP A 113 -12.89 10.49 2.97
N ALA A 114 -12.85 11.77 3.36
CA ALA A 114 -13.28 12.22 4.69
C ALA A 114 -14.75 11.87 4.95
N THR A 115 -15.66 12.13 3.99
CA THR A 115 -17.09 11.79 4.12
C THR A 115 -17.38 10.28 4.20
N MET A 116 -16.42 9.44 3.77
CA MET A 116 -16.55 7.98 3.80
C MET A 116 -16.00 7.38 5.10
N LEU A 117 -15.16 8.11 5.84
CA LEU A 117 -14.43 7.61 7.00
C LEU A 117 -15.30 7.56 8.26
N VAL A 118 -15.29 6.40 8.92
CA VAL A 118 -15.93 6.18 10.21
C VAL A 118 -14.98 5.40 11.11
N VAL A 119 -14.64 5.98 12.27
CA VAL A 119 -13.86 5.28 13.30
C VAL A 119 -14.80 4.85 14.42
N GLN A 120 -15.14 3.57 14.44
CA GLN A 120 -16.02 2.94 15.42
C GLN A 120 -15.25 2.57 16.70
N THR A 121 -15.89 2.79 17.84
CA THR A 121 -15.39 2.44 19.17
C THR A 121 -16.51 1.74 19.96
N PRO A 122 -16.22 1.19 21.16
CA PRO A 122 -17.25 0.62 22.02
C PRO A 122 -18.31 1.60 22.55
N LEU A 123 -18.07 2.92 22.50
CA LEU A 123 -19.01 3.93 23.02
C LEU A 123 -19.80 4.66 21.93
N GLY A 124 -19.42 4.48 20.66
CA GLY A 124 -19.93 5.24 19.54
C GLY A 124 -18.91 5.38 18.43
N ARG A 125 -19.09 6.37 17.57
CA ARG A 125 -18.27 6.55 16.37
C ARG A 125 -17.80 7.98 16.18
N PHE A 126 -16.57 8.11 15.68
CA PHE A 126 -16.04 9.37 15.17
C PHE A 126 -16.28 9.46 13.65
N THR A 127 -16.67 10.66 13.19
CA THR A 127 -16.82 10.99 11.77
C THR A 127 -16.22 12.35 11.47
N GLU A 128 -15.76 12.51 10.23
CA GLU A 128 -15.02 13.69 9.77
C GLU A 128 -15.65 14.20 8.46
N PRO A 129 -16.58 15.17 8.51
CA PRO A 129 -17.25 15.65 7.29
C PRO A 129 -16.32 16.45 6.36
N GLN A 130 -15.10 16.75 6.81
CA GLN A 130 -14.07 17.53 6.12
C GLN A 130 -12.69 16.92 6.43
N PRO A 131 -11.66 17.20 5.61
CA PRO A 131 -10.30 16.77 5.88
C PRO A 131 -9.84 17.10 7.31
N ALA A 132 -9.36 16.10 8.03
CA ALA A 132 -8.99 16.21 9.43
C ALA A 132 -7.85 15.26 9.81
N GLN A 133 -7.35 15.47 11.02
CA GLN A 133 -6.42 14.57 11.68
C GLN A 133 -6.87 14.33 13.11
N LEU A 134 -7.12 13.07 13.43
CA LEU A 134 -7.80 12.59 14.63
C LEU A 134 -6.92 11.54 15.31
N ARG A 135 -6.87 11.55 16.63
CA ARG A 135 -6.44 10.40 17.45
C ARG A 135 -7.61 9.86 18.25
N VAL A 136 -7.76 8.54 18.25
CA VAL A 136 -8.73 7.79 19.06
C VAL A 136 -7.98 6.80 19.94
N ASP A 137 -8.24 6.83 21.25
CA ASP A 137 -7.70 5.88 22.20
C ASP A 137 -8.85 5.09 22.84
N VAL A 138 -8.75 3.76 22.84
CA VAL A 138 -9.74 2.85 23.45
C VAL A 138 -9.08 2.11 24.60
N ASN A 139 -9.47 2.48 25.83
CA ASN A 139 -8.90 1.98 27.08
C ASN A 139 -9.99 1.42 27.99
N GLY A 140 -10.33 0.13 27.79
CA GLY A 140 -11.38 -0.54 28.54
C GLY A 140 -12.75 0.16 28.36
N PRO A 141 -13.36 0.72 29.43
CA PRO A 141 -14.65 1.40 29.34
C PRO A 141 -14.57 2.85 28.84
N SER A 142 -13.38 3.39 28.61
CA SER A 142 -13.17 4.78 28.21
C SER A 142 -12.68 4.92 26.78
N VAL A 143 -13.14 5.97 26.10
CA VAL A 143 -12.69 6.37 24.76
C VAL A 143 -12.22 7.80 24.84
N ASP A 144 -10.97 8.06 24.44
CA ASP A 144 -10.46 9.43 24.31
C ASP A 144 -10.42 9.79 22.82
N GLY A 145 -10.78 11.04 22.51
CA GLY A 145 -10.72 11.61 21.17
C GLY A 145 -9.94 12.92 21.19
N THR A 146 -8.96 13.06 20.29
CA THR A 146 -8.18 14.28 20.11
C THR A 146 -8.26 14.76 18.66
N ALA A 147 -8.76 15.98 18.44
CA ALA A 147 -8.79 16.62 17.13
C ALA A 147 -7.49 17.38 16.89
N TRP A 148 -6.48 16.76 16.28
CA TRP A 148 -5.20 17.42 15.96
C TRP A 148 -5.34 18.46 14.85
N ARG A 149 -6.19 18.20 13.85
CA ARG A 149 -6.51 19.13 12.76
C ARG A 149 -7.96 18.99 12.34
N GLY A 150 -8.60 20.11 12.00
CA GLY A 150 -10.00 20.11 11.60
C GLY A 150 -10.95 19.83 12.77
N ASN A 151 -12.22 19.63 12.43
CA ASN A 151 -13.27 19.32 13.40
C ASN A 151 -13.65 17.84 13.27
N VAL A 152 -13.81 17.16 14.40
CA VAL A 152 -14.23 15.76 14.45
C VAL A 152 -15.54 15.67 15.23
N ASN A 153 -16.49 14.88 14.73
CA ASN A 153 -17.75 14.63 15.43
C ASN A 153 -17.71 13.24 16.07
N PHE A 154 -18.10 13.16 17.33
CA PHE A 154 -18.43 11.91 17.99
C PHE A 154 -19.94 11.77 18.08
N THR A 155 -20.46 10.59 17.77
CA THR A 155 -21.86 10.23 17.99
C THR A 155 -21.92 8.94 18.80
N ALA A 156 -22.46 9.03 20.00
CA ALA A 156 -22.69 7.90 20.89
C ALA A 156 -23.82 7.02 20.36
N ASP A 157 -23.84 5.76 20.80
CA ASP A 157 -24.92 4.82 20.44
C ASP A 157 -26.29 5.25 21.00
N SER A 158 -26.30 6.06 22.07
CA SER A 158 -27.50 6.70 22.61
C SER A 158 -28.06 7.83 21.73
N GLY A 159 -27.32 8.25 20.69
CA GLY A 159 -27.66 9.37 19.82
C GLY A 159 -27.09 10.72 20.27
N ALA A 160 -26.47 10.80 21.46
CA ALA A 160 -25.77 12.01 21.89
C ALA A 160 -24.60 12.31 20.93
N SER A 161 -24.39 13.59 20.58
CA SER A 161 -23.34 13.99 19.64
C SER A 161 -22.53 15.16 20.18
N TYR A 162 -21.22 15.12 19.93
CA TYR A 162 -20.24 16.09 20.41
C TYR A 162 -19.29 16.44 19.26
N THR A 163 -18.96 17.73 19.13
CA THR A 163 -17.97 18.20 18.15
C THR A 163 -16.71 18.63 18.88
N PHE A 164 -15.58 18.12 18.39
CA PHE A 164 -14.24 18.39 18.85
C PHE A 164 -13.62 19.33 17.83
N THR A 165 -13.35 20.56 18.25
CA THR A 165 -12.60 21.53 17.44
C THR A 165 -11.10 21.28 17.56
N GLN A 166 -10.34 21.79 16.60
CA GLN A 166 -8.89 21.63 16.57
C GLN A 166 -8.24 21.98 17.91
N GLY A 167 -7.39 21.08 18.40
CA GLY A 167 -6.68 21.18 19.67
C GLY A 167 -7.45 20.62 20.88
N GLN A 168 -8.73 20.27 20.74
CA GLN A 168 -9.50 19.69 21.83
C GLN A 168 -9.20 18.19 22.00
N HIS A 169 -9.04 17.79 23.26
CA HIS A 169 -9.01 16.40 23.74
C HIS A 169 -10.18 16.22 24.68
N ALA A 170 -11.02 15.21 24.46
CA ALA A 170 -12.01 14.81 25.46
C ALA A 170 -11.96 13.31 25.75
N ARG A 171 -12.23 12.97 27.01
CA ARG A 171 -12.51 11.61 27.45
C ARG A 171 -14.01 11.40 27.51
N LEU A 172 -14.44 10.31 26.90
CA LEU A 172 -15.81 9.83 26.85
C LEU A 172 -15.91 8.57 27.71
N GLY A 173 -16.96 8.47 28.50
CA GLY A 173 -17.22 7.32 29.36
C GLY A 173 -18.72 7.09 29.55
N GLN A 174 -19.06 5.92 30.09
CA GLN A 174 -20.44 5.68 30.53
C GLN A 174 -20.70 6.37 31.87
N ALA A 175 -21.85 7.01 32.00
CA ALA A 175 -22.35 7.61 33.23
C ALA A 175 -23.82 7.22 33.45
N GLY A 176 -24.03 6.17 34.26
CA GLY A 176 -25.36 5.55 34.41
C GLY A 176 -25.83 4.95 33.08
N SER A 177 -27.00 5.37 32.60
CA SER A 177 -27.52 5.01 31.27
C SER A 177 -27.08 5.99 30.16
N GLY A 178 -26.31 7.03 30.50
CA GLY A 178 -25.89 8.07 29.57
C GLY A 178 -24.39 8.06 29.26
N LEU A 179 -23.96 9.06 28.50
CA LEU A 179 -22.55 9.32 28.20
C LEU A 179 -22.07 10.52 29.04
N SER A 180 -20.89 10.41 29.63
CA SER A 180 -20.15 11.56 30.16
C SER A 180 -19.04 11.96 29.18
N MET A 181 -18.80 13.27 29.10
CA MET A 181 -17.68 13.84 28.37
C MET A 181 -16.92 14.76 29.31
N GLN A 182 -15.60 14.62 29.36
CA GLN A 182 -14.71 15.48 30.09
C GLN A 182 -13.63 16.02 29.15
N LEU A 183 -13.53 17.35 29.04
CA LEU A 183 -12.43 17.98 28.32
C LEU A 183 -11.13 17.88 29.14
N LEU A 184 -10.04 17.52 28.48
CA LEU A 184 -8.72 17.33 29.07
C LEU A 184 -7.67 18.09 28.25
N ASP A 185 -6.50 18.31 28.84
CA ASP A 185 -5.34 18.80 28.09
C ASP A 185 -4.75 17.67 27.25
N ALA A 186 -4.62 17.89 25.94
CA ALA A 186 -3.88 17.00 25.07
C ALA A 186 -2.41 16.96 25.50
N ARG A 187 -1.88 15.77 25.80
CA ARG A 187 -0.47 15.60 26.17
C ARG A 187 0.31 14.97 25.01
N PRO A 188 1.40 15.60 24.55
CA PRO A 188 2.31 14.97 23.61
C PRO A 188 2.89 13.68 24.21
N ASP A 189 2.95 12.64 23.39
CA ASP A 189 3.55 11.35 23.72
C ASP A 189 4.31 10.77 22.53
N ASP A 190 4.93 9.60 22.74
CA ASP A 190 5.74 8.92 21.72
C ASP A 190 4.92 8.54 20.48
N PHE A 191 3.61 8.34 20.63
CA PHE A 191 2.75 8.03 19.49
C PHE A 191 2.54 9.24 18.61
N GLN A 192 2.26 10.41 19.21
CA GLN A 192 2.18 11.66 18.47
C GLN A 192 3.49 11.95 17.70
N HIS A 193 4.65 11.71 18.32
CA HIS A 193 5.94 11.84 17.63
C HIS A 193 6.08 10.91 16.43
N PHE A 194 5.65 9.66 16.57
CA PHE A 194 5.64 8.69 15.46
C PHE A 194 4.74 9.16 14.31
N VAL A 195 3.51 9.57 14.59
CA VAL A 195 2.58 10.04 13.56
C VAL A 195 3.13 11.27 12.83
N GLN A 196 3.76 12.20 13.55
CA GLN A 196 4.41 13.36 12.94
C GLN A 196 5.57 12.97 12.04
N ALA A 197 6.41 12.02 12.47
CA ALA A 197 7.51 11.51 11.66
C ALA A 197 7.00 10.81 10.39
N ARG A 198 5.94 10.00 10.48
CA ARG A 198 5.29 9.37 9.33
C ARG A 198 4.72 10.39 8.36
N ALA A 199 4.03 11.42 8.87
CA ALA A 199 3.48 12.49 8.04
C ALA A 199 4.57 13.29 7.29
N GLY A 200 5.71 13.56 7.95
CA GLY A 200 6.85 14.27 7.35
C GLY A 200 7.61 13.45 6.30
N ALA A 201 7.57 12.13 6.38
CA ALA A 201 8.31 11.24 5.47
C ALA A 201 7.66 11.03 4.08
N ARG A 202 6.50 11.65 3.79
CA ARG A 202 5.77 11.47 2.52
C ARG A 202 5.88 12.66 1.57
N PRO A 203 6.86 12.69 0.65
CA PRO A 203 6.84 13.60 -0.49
C PRO A 203 5.95 13.02 -1.61
N VAL A 204 4.85 13.69 -1.97
CA VAL A 204 3.93 13.22 -3.06
C VAL A 204 3.72 14.29 -4.15
N VAL A 205 4.57 15.32 -4.19
CA VAL A 205 4.33 16.53 -4.99
C VAL A 205 4.42 16.27 -6.50
N ALA A 206 5.26 15.33 -6.94
CA ALA A 206 5.39 15.01 -8.35
C ALA A 206 4.37 13.95 -8.77
N ALA A 207 4.21 12.87 -8.01
CA ALA A 207 3.24 11.81 -8.30
C ALA A 207 1.81 12.36 -8.43
N SER A 208 1.39 13.30 -7.57
CA SER A 208 0.04 13.88 -7.59
C SER A 208 -0.29 14.65 -8.88
N ARG A 209 0.70 14.96 -9.72
CA ARG A 209 0.50 15.59 -11.04
C ARG A 209 0.07 14.58 -12.10
N TYR A 210 0.38 13.30 -11.90
CA TYR A 210 0.23 12.25 -12.89
C TYR A 210 -0.80 11.19 -12.48
N VAL A 211 -0.98 10.95 -11.18
CA VAL A 211 -1.90 9.95 -10.64
C VAL A 211 -2.76 10.51 -9.53
N SER A 212 -3.94 9.92 -9.35
CA SER A 212 -4.88 10.37 -8.33
C SER A 212 -4.35 10.11 -6.91
N PRO A 213 -4.59 11.01 -5.95
CA PRO A 213 -4.39 10.75 -4.52
C PRO A 213 -5.15 9.54 -3.99
N ALA A 214 -6.23 9.09 -4.66
CA ALA A 214 -6.96 7.88 -4.31
C ALA A 214 -6.22 6.58 -4.69
N MET A 215 -5.11 6.66 -5.45
CA MET A 215 -4.28 5.52 -5.80
C MET A 215 -3.40 5.09 -4.62
N THR A 216 -3.78 4.02 -3.94
CA THR A 216 -3.02 3.49 -2.81
C THR A 216 -1.57 3.18 -3.23
N GLY A 217 -0.60 3.66 -2.43
CA GLY A 217 0.83 3.45 -2.66
C GLY A 217 1.54 4.49 -3.53
N ALA A 218 0.80 5.41 -4.17
CA ALA A 218 1.40 6.45 -5.00
C ALA A 218 2.31 7.42 -4.20
N ASP A 219 2.13 7.49 -2.88
CA ASP A 219 2.85 8.36 -1.95
C ASP A 219 4.34 8.06 -1.79
N THR A 220 4.81 6.93 -2.33
CA THR A 220 6.21 6.49 -2.23
C THR A 220 6.98 6.67 -3.53
N LEU A 221 6.30 6.87 -4.67
CA LEU A 221 6.93 6.83 -6.00
C LEU A 221 8.00 7.90 -6.19
N ASP A 222 7.80 9.08 -5.63
CA ASP A 222 8.72 10.22 -5.77
C ASP A 222 10.07 9.97 -5.07
N SER A 223 10.12 9.04 -4.12
CA SER A 223 11.34 8.68 -3.38
C SER A 223 12.17 7.58 -4.02
N TYR A 224 11.63 6.82 -4.99
CA TYR A 224 12.27 5.59 -5.50
C TYR A 224 12.37 5.53 -7.04
N GLY A 225 11.99 6.60 -7.72
CA GLY A 225 12.02 6.65 -9.17
C GLY A 225 11.85 8.06 -9.69
N GLN A 226 11.71 8.19 -11.00
CA GLN A 226 11.61 9.48 -11.66
C GLN A 226 10.49 9.47 -12.69
N TRP A 227 9.68 10.54 -12.67
CA TRP A 227 8.66 10.78 -13.67
C TRP A 227 9.28 11.37 -14.94
N THR A 228 8.98 10.78 -16.09
CA THR A 228 9.43 11.22 -17.41
C THR A 228 8.26 11.23 -18.39
N SER A 229 8.35 12.03 -19.45
CA SER A 229 7.37 12.01 -20.53
C SER A 229 7.84 11.12 -21.67
N SER A 230 7.00 10.16 -22.06
CA SER A 230 7.16 9.34 -23.25
C SER A 230 6.23 9.83 -24.36
N PRO A 231 6.71 9.99 -25.60
CA PRO A 231 5.84 10.29 -26.75
C PRO A 231 4.74 9.23 -26.96
N ASP A 232 5.02 7.97 -26.62
CA ASP A 232 4.11 6.85 -26.90
C ASP A 232 3.05 6.61 -25.81
N TYR A 233 3.34 7.04 -24.58
CA TYR A 233 2.59 6.69 -23.38
C TYR A 233 2.20 7.89 -22.50
N GLY A 234 2.71 9.08 -22.77
CA GLY A 234 2.56 10.23 -21.88
C GLY A 234 3.46 10.09 -20.63
N PRO A 235 2.99 10.48 -19.44
CA PRO A 235 3.76 10.31 -18.20
C PRO A 235 4.07 8.85 -17.91
N VAL A 236 5.35 8.56 -17.65
CA VAL A 236 5.83 7.26 -17.20
C VAL A 236 6.72 7.44 -15.97
N TRP A 237 6.72 6.47 -15.08
CA TRP A 237 7.59 6.45 -13.91
C TRP A 237 8.65 5.37 -14.06
N VAL A 238 9.91 5.75 -13.90
CA VAL A 238 11.06 4.84 -14.07
C VAL A 238 11.66 4.54 -12.69
N PRO A 239 11.59 3.29 -12.19
CA PRO A 239 12.20 2.93 -10.92
C PRO A 239 13.73 3.01 -10.95
N GLN A 240 14.32 3.30 -9.79
CA GLN A 240 15.75 3.17 -9.55
C GLN A 240 16.07 1.74 -9.09
N VAL A 241 16.33 0.86 -10.05
CA VAL A 241 16.55 -0.59 -9.85
C VAL A 241 17.75 -1.08 -10.67
N ALA A 242 18.20 -2.31 -10.40
CA ALA A 242 19.23 -2.98 -11.17
C ALA A 242 18.82 -3.17 -12.65
N ALA A 243 19.80 -3.29 -13.54
CA ALA A 243 19.56 -3.35 -14.99
C ALA A 243 18.82 -4.62 -15.45
N ASP A 244 18.97 -5.71 -14.71
CA ASP A 244 18.32 -7.01 -14.94
C ASP A 244 17.00 -7.17 -14.17
N TRP A 245 16.60 -6.15 -13.41
CA TRP A 245 15.33 -6.13 -12.72
C TRP A 245 14.16 -6.22 -13.71
N ALA A 246 13.10 -6.94 -13.32
CA ALA A 246 11.84 -6.95 -14.04
C ALA A 246 10.67 -7.04 -13.06
N PRO A 247 9.48 -6.55 -13.45
CA PRO A 247 8.27 -6.62 -12.63
C PRO A 247 7.90 -8.08 -12.28
N TYR A 248 7.30 -8.26 -11.10
CA TYR A 248 6.71 -9.51 -10.61
C TYR A 248 7.76 -10.61 -10.40
N ARG A 249 8.89 -10.22 -9.80
CA ARG A 249 10.03 -11.11 -9.50
C ARG A 249 10.48 -11.09 -8.04
N TYR A 250 10.42 -9.94 -7.38
CA TYR A 250 10.86 -9.74 -5.99
C TYR A 250 9.64 -9.47 -5.11
N GLY A 251 9.22 -10.48 -4.38
CA GLY A 251 7.93 -10.56 -3.73
C GLY A 251 7.35 -11.98 -3.81
N HIS A 252 6.08 -12.10 -3.44
CA HIS A 252 5.38 -13.38 -3.41
C HIS A 252 3.92 -13.23 -3.82
N TRP A 253 3.29 -14.33 -4.18
CA TRP A 253 1.85 -14.38 -4.38
C TRP A 253 1.17 -14.81 -3.09
N SER A 254 0.10 -14.12 -2.72
CA SER A 254 -0.77 -14.52 -1.62
C SER A 254 -2.23 -14.49 -2.04
N TRP A 255 -3.05 -15.32 -1.41
CA TRP A 255 -4.49 -15.30 -1.66
C TRP A 255 -5.19 -14.24 -0.81
N VAL A 256 -5.75 -13.22 -1.46
CA VAL A 256 -6.49 -12.14 -0.79
C VAL A 256 -7.93 -12.09 -1.33
N SER A 257 -8.90 -12.44 -0.49
CA SER A 257 -10.32 -12.31 -0.82
C SER A 257 -10.73 -10.83 -0.95
N PRO A 258 -11.61 -10.45 -1.89
CA PRO A 258 -12.27 -11.28 -2.90
C PRO A 258 -11.49 -11.46 -4.21
N TRP A 259 -10.32 -10.83 -4.37
CA TRP A 259 -9.60 -10.75 -5.65
C TRP A 259 -8.77 -12.00 -6.00
N GLY A 260 -8.46 -12.84 -5.03
CA GLY A 260 -7.68 -14.06 -5.20
C GLY A 260 -6.17 -13.85 -5.18
N TRP A 261 -5.43 -14.57 -6.03
CA TRP A 261 -3.97 -14.45 -6.11
C TRP A 261 -3.54 -13.02 -6.40
N THR A 262 -2.88 -12.46 -5.39
CA THR A 262 -2.46 -11.07 -5.31
C THR A 262 -0.95 -11.00 -5.15
N TRP A 263 -0.32 -10.14 -5.94
CA TRP A 263 1.11 -9.91 -5.82
C TRP A 263 1.40 -9.06 -4.58
N VAL A 264 2.35 -9.49 -3.74
CA VAL A 264 2.85 -8.70 -2.62
C VAL A 264 4.33 -8.42 -2.90
N ASP A 265 4.62 -7.20 -3.31
CA ASP A 265 5.97 -6.76 -3.72
C ASP A 265 6.82 -6.39 -2.50
N ASP A 266 8.10 -6.72 -2.52
CA ASP A 266 9.01 -6.39 -1.41
C ASP A 266 9.47 -4.93 -1.42
N ALA A 267 9.41 -4.27 -2.59
CA ALA A 267 9.93 -2.92 -2.71
C ALA A 267 8.96 -1.92 -2.05
N PRO A 268 9.44 -0.95 -1.24
CA PRO A 268 8.54 0.00 -0.56
C PRO A 268 7.62 0.83 -1.47
N TRP A 269 7.98 0.94 -2.74
CA TRP A 269 7.23 1.62 -3.80
C TRP A 269 6.32 0.69 -4.62
N GLY A 270 6.39 -0.62 -4.38
CA GLY A 270 5.81 -1.67 -5.21
C GLY A 270 4.30 -1.80 -5.13
N PHE A 271 3.59 -1.09 -4.27
CA PHE A 271 2.13 -1.25 -4.24
C PHE A 271 1.46 -0.65 -5.48
N ALA A 272 1.63 0.65 -5.73
CA ALA A 272 0.91 1.30 -6.84
C ALA A 272 1.24 0.71 -8.23
N PRO A 273 2.53 0.51 -8.60
CA PRO A 273 2.88 0.05 -9.94
C PRO A 273 2.46 -1.38 -10.29
N PHE A 274 2.15 -2.19 -9.28
CA PHE A 274 1.82 -3.60 -9.44
C PHE A 274 0.32 -3.88 -9.39
N HIS A 275 -0.45 -2.94 -8.86
CA HIS A 275 -1.91 -3.02 -8.68
C HIS A 275 -2.71 -2.01 -9.49
N TYR A 276 -2.02 -1.05 -10.11
CA TYR A 276 -2.57 -0.08 -11.04
C TYR A 276 -1.62 0.06 -12.25
N GLY A 277 -2.14 0.48 -13.40
CA GLY A 277 -1.29 0.78 -14.55
C GLY A 277 -0.86 -0.44 -15.39
N ARG A 278 0.20 -0.26 -16.18
CA ARG A 278 0.85 -1.28 -17.02
C ARG A 278 2.37 -1.07 -17.03
N TRP A 279 3.13 -2.08 -17.45
CA TRP A 279 4.58 -1.97 -17.60
C TRP A 279 4.98 -1.83 -19.06
N ALA A 280 5.94 -0.96 -19.37
CA ALA A 280 6.48 -0.77 -20.71
C ALA A 280 8.00 -0.92 -20.70
N MET A 281 8.56 -1.36 -21.83
CA MET A 281 10.00 -1.26 -22.07
C MET A 281 10.25 0.07 -22.79
N TRP A 282 10.79 1.06 -22.08
CA TRP A 282 11.06 2.39 -22.58
C TRP A 282 12.56 2.66 -22.54
N GLN A 283 13.17 2.89 -23.70
CA GLN A 283 14.62 3.10 -23.85
C GLN A 283 15.46 1.97 -23.21
N GLY A 284 15.01 0.71 -23.36
CA GLY A 284 15.70 -0.46 -22.81
C GLY A 284 15.57 -0.62 -21.28
N ARG A 285 14.71 0.16 -20.62
CA ARG A 285 14.43 0.07 -19.18
C ARG A 285 12.94 -0.20 -18.95
N TRP A 286 12.62 -0.87 -17.85
CA TRP A 286 11.23 -0.95 -17.39
C TRP A 286 10.75 0.42 -16.91
N ALA A 287 9.60 0.83 -17.39
CA ALA A 287 8.88 2.01 -16.96
C ALA A 287 7.44 1.63 -16.65
N TRP A 288 6.92 2.12 -15.53
CA TRP A 288 5.52 2.00 -15.19
C TRP A 288 4.71 3.09 -15.90
N VAL A 289 3.61 2.69 -16.51
CA VAL A 289 2.66 3.56 -17.19
C VAL A 289 1.38 3.57 -16.37
N PRO A 290 1.01 4.67 -15.69
CA PRO A 290 -0.23 4.74 -14.91
C PRO A 290 -1.50 4.75 -15.76
N GLY A 291 -1.39 5.10 -17.05
CA GLY A 291 -2.52 5.30 -17.95
C GLY A 291 -3.05 6.73 -17.89
N THR A 292 -4.22 6.96 -18.48
CA THR A 292 -4.88 8.27 -18.37
C THR A 292 -5.35 8.53 -16.94
N TYR A 293 -5.27 9.79 -16.51
CA TYR A 293 -5.70 10.17 -15.16
C TYR A 293 -7.18 9.87 -14.93
N VAL A 294 -7.47 9.21 -13.81
CA VAL A 294 -8.82 8.99 -13.28
C VAL A 294 -8.86 9.32 -11.80
N ALA A 295 -9.93 9.96 -11.34
CA ALA A 295 -10.05 10.38 -9.95
C ALA A 295 -10.08 9.18 -8.97
N ARG A 296 -10.66 8.04 -9.38
CA ARG A 296 -10.75 6.82 -8.57
C ARG A 296 -10.31 5.62 -9.41
N PRO A 297 -9.02 5.26 -9.38
CA PRO A 297 -8.52 4.10 -10.11
C PRO A 297 -9.04 2.81 -9.49
N VAL A 298 -9.33 1.80 -10.33
CA VAL A 298 -9.79 0.49 -9.88
C VAL A 298 -8.60 -0.38 -9.52
N TYR A 299 -8.57 -0.89 -8.29
CA TYR A 299 -7.59 -1.85 -7.82
C TYR A 299 -7.72 -3.20 -8.55
N ALA A 300 -6.58 -3.78 -8.90
CA ALA A 300 -6.46 -5.18 -9.32
C ALA A 300 -5.38 -5.90 -8.51
N PRO A 301 -5.54 -7.20 -8.21
CA PRO A 301 -4.59 -7.97 -7.41
C PRO A 301 -3.22 -8.15 -8.09
N ALA A 302 -3.20 -8.10 -9.42
CA ALA A 302 -2.02 -7.99 -10.26
C ALA A 302 -2.46 -7.71 -11.71
N LEU A 303 -1.61 -7.05 -12.49
CA LEU A 303 -1.86 -6.77 -13.92
C LEU A 303 -0.94 -7.64 -14.77
N VAL A 304 -1.15 -8.95 -14.65
CA VAL A 304 -0.42 -9.98 -15.40
C VAL A 304 -1.37 -10.80 -16.27
N ALA A 305 -0.82 -11.42 -17.31
CA ALA A 305 -1.43 -12.56 -17.93
C ALA A 305 -0.75 -13.84 -17.46
N TRP A 306 -1.54 -14.78 -16.95
CA TRP A 306 -1.07 -16.11 -16.57
C TRP A 306 -0.83 -16.96 -17.81
N THR A 307 0.36 -17.55 -17.94
CA THR A 307 0.76 -18.41 -19.07
C THR A 307 0.27 -19.85 -18.92
N SER A 308 -0.19 -20.22 -17.72
CA SER A 308 -0.85 -21.49 -17.39
C SER A 308 -2.06 -21.22 -16.50
N ALA A 309 -2.91 -22.23 -16.25
CA ALA A 309 -3.94 -22.09 -15.24
C ALA A 309 -3.33 -21.90 -13.85
N VAL A 310 -4.05 -21.17 -13.01
CA VAL A 310 -3.67 -20.87 -11.63
C VAL A 310 -4.69 -21.55 -10.71
N PRO A 311 -4.26 -22.28 -9.66
CA PRO A 311 -5.19 -22.96 -8.78
C PRO A 311 -6.08 -21.97 -8.00
N ALA A 312 -7.33 -22.32 -7.74
CA ALA A 312 -8.19 -21.62 -6.78
C ALA A 312 -7.85 -22.07 -5.33
N PRO A 313 -8.34 -21.40 -4.27
CA PRO A 313 -8.06 -21.75 -2.89
C PRO A 313 -8.60 -23.12 -2.58
N GLY A 314 -7.81 -23.95 -1.92
CA GLY A 314 -8.21 -25.32 -1.58
C GLY A 314 -8.42 -26.23 -2.80
N VAL A 315 -8.17 -25.77 -4.03
CA VAL A 315 -8.24 -26.58 -5.24
C VAL A 315 -6.83 -26.97 -5.66
N SER A 316 -6.48 -28.23 -5.42
CA SER A 316 -5.40 -28.87 -6.15
C SER A 316 -5.92 -29.19 -7.55
N LEU A 317 -5.52 -28.40 -8.54
CA LEU A 317 -5.61 -28.84 -9.93
C LEU A 317 -4.92 -30.21 -10.03
N SER A 318 -5.39 -31.13 -10.88
CA SER A 318 -4.79 -32.46 -11.08
C SER A 318 -3.44 -32.37 -11.81
N ILE A 319 -2.56 -31.50 -11.32
CA ILE A 319 -1.28 -31.20 -11.92
C ILE A 319 -0.24 -32.12 -11.31
N SER A 320 0.47 -32.83 -12.19
CA SER A 320 1.61 -33.65 -11.82
C SER A 320 2.62 -32.88 -10.97
N VAL A 321 3.28 -33.59 -10.05
CA VAL A 321 4.48 -33.10 -9.33
C VAL A 321 5.48 -32.58 -10.37
N GLY A 322 5.94 -31.33 -10.23
CA GLY A 322 6.83 -30.66 -11.20
C GLY A 322 6.14 -29.69 -12.18
N SER A 323 4.88 -29.33 -11.94
CA SER A 323 4.19 -28.32 -12.72
C SER A 323 4.47 -26.90 -12.25
N ASN A 324 4.66 -26.01 -13.22
CA ASN A 324 4.92 -24.61 -12.97
C ASN A 324 3.73 -23.77 -13.37
N VAL A 325 3.44 -22.74 -12.57
CA VAL A 325 2.67 -21.59 -13.00
C VAL A 325 3.60 -20.57 -13.63
N GLY A 326 3.10 -19.80 -14.59
CA GLY A 326 3.85 -18.68 -15.14
C GLY A 326 2.98 -17.49 -15.40
N TRP A 327 3.61 -16.33 -15.45
CA TRP A 327 2.95 -15.05 -15.71
C TRP A 327 3.87 -14.11 -16.48
N VAL A 328 3.25 -13.13 -17.13
CA VAL A 328 3.92 -12.04 -17.82
C VAL A 328 3.21 -10.72 -17.49
N PRO A 329 3.93 -9.62 -17.19
CA PRO A 329 3.31 -8.33 -16.97
C PRO A 329 2.53 -7.87 -18.22
N LEU A 330 1.41 -7.19 -18.01
CA LEU A 330 0.65 -6.61 -19.12
C LEU A 330 1.27 -5.29 -19.58
N ALA A 331 1.37 -5.13 -20.90
CA ALA A 331 1.80 -3.90 -21.55
C ALA A 331 0.65 -2.90 -21.72
N PRO A 332 0.95 -1.60 -21.95
CA PRO A 332 -0.06 -0.66 -22.41
C PRO A 332 -0.80 -1.19 -23.63
N ARG A 333 -2.12 -0.95 -23.71
CA ARG A 333 -3.05 -1.47 -24.72
C ARG A 333 -3.41 -2.96 -24.58
N GLU A 334 -2.90 -3.66 -23.58
CA GLU A 334 -3.33 -5.04 -23.31
C GLU A 334 -4.46 -5.10 -22.26
N VAL A 335 -5.53 -5.81 -22.61
CA VAL A 335 -6.70 -6.01 -21.75
C VAL A 335 -6.36 -6.97 -20.60
N TYR A 336 -6.54 -6.50 -19.38
CA TYR A 336 -6.57 -7.33 -18.18
C TYR A 336 -7.95 -8.00 -18.06
N VAL A 337 -7.95 -9.33 -17.92
CA VAL A 337 -9.18 -10.10 -17.70
C VAL A 337 -9.09 -10.74 -16.31
N PRO A 338 -9.80 -10.19 -15.31
CA PRO A 338 -9.78 -10.70 -13.94
C PRO A 338 -9.96 -12.22 -13.86
N PRO A 339 -9.15 -12.96 -13.08
CA PRO A 339 -9.35 -14.39 -12.86
C PRO A 339 -10.53 -14.71 -11.94
N TYR A 340 -11.12 -13.71 -11.30
CA TYR A 340 -12.28 -13.77 -10.41
C TYR A 340 -13.55 -13.27 -11.11
N ALA A 341 -14.71 -13.66 -10.56
CA ALA A 341 -16.01 -13.29 -11.11
C ALA A 341 -16.30 -11.80 -10.91
N VAL A 342 -16.60 -11.10 -11.99
CA VAL A 342 -16.88 -9.66 -12.03
C VAL A 342 -17.84 -9.30 -13.17
N SER A 343 -18.46 -8.14 -13.08
CA SER A 343 -19.27 -7.53 -14.11
C SER A 343 -18.41 -6.99 -15.27
N ASN A 344 -19.03 -6.84 -16.43
CA ASN A 344 -18.39 -6.17 -17.57
C ASN A 344 -18.03 -4.71 -17.25
N THR A 345 -18.77 -4.05 -16.36
CA THR A 345 -18.47 -2.68 -15.93
C THR A 345 -17.15 -2.62 -15.18
N TYR A 346 -16.91 -3.57 -14.26
CA TYR A 346 -15.63 -3.66 -13.56
C TYR A 346 -14.47 -3.92 -14.53
N VAL A 347 -14.63 -4.88 -15.45
CA VAL A 347 -13.61 -5.18 -16.47
C VAL A 347 -13.33 -3.97 -17.36
N ARG A 348 -14.36 -3.20 -17.72
CA ARG A 348 -14.18 -1.94 -18.46
C ARG A 348 -13.39 -0.93 -17.64
N ASN A 349 -13.78 -0.67 -16.40
CA ASN A 349 -13.20 0.39 -15.57
C ASN A 349 -11.73 0.12 -15.21
N VAL A 350 -11.34 -1.14 -14.99
CA VAL A 350 -9.93 -1.51 -14.73
C VAL A 350 -9.04 -1.41 -15.98
N ASN A 351 -9.62 -1.34 -17.18
CA ASN A 351 -8.88 -1.31 -18.44
C ASN A 351 -8.92 0.04 -19.18
N ILE A 352 -9.94 0.86 -18.98
CA ILE A 352 -10.24 2.03 -19.84
C ILE A 352 -9.12 3.07 -19.89
N THR A 353 -8.26 3.11 -18.87
CA THR A 353 -7.08 4.00 -18.82
C THR A 353 -5.92 3.56 -19.72
N HIS A 354 -5.98 2.33 -20.25
CA HIS A 354 -4.98 1.73 -21.13
C HIS A 354 -5.53 1.23 -22.47
N VAL A 355 -6.81 0.86 -22.51
CA VAL A 355 -7.51 0.36 -23.70
C VAL A 355 -8.77 1.20 -23.88
N THR A 356 -8.71 2.20 -24.74
CA THR A 356 -9.84 3.12 -24.95
C THR A 356 -10.94 2.53 -25.84
N ASN A 357 -10.61 1.51 -26.63
CA ASN A 357 -11.57 0.77 -27.44
C ASN A 357 -12.36 -0.25 -26.59
N ILE A 358 -13.58 0.12 -26.20
CA ILE A 358 -14.43 -0.72 -25.34
C ILE A 358 -14.81 -2.04 -26.02
N THR A 359 -15.02 -2.03 -27.34
CA THR A 359 -15.33 -3.25 -28.10
C THR A 359 -14.17 -4.24 -28.06
N GLU A 360 -12.92 -3.74 -28.03
CA GLU A 360 -11.75 -4.60 -27.83
C GLU A 360 -11.74 -5.23 -26.44
N ILE A 361 -12.02 -4.45 -25.38
CA ILE A 361 -12.14 -4.98 -24.01
C ILE A 361 -13.19 -6.10 -23.96
N GLU A 362 -14.38 -5.86 -24.49
CA GLU A 362 -15.47 -6.84 -24.48
C GLU A 362 -15.13 -8.10 -25.28
N ASN A 363 -14.54 -7.96 -26.45
CA ASN A 363 -14.14 -9.09 -27.29
C ASN A 363 -13.07 -9.95 -26.63
N VAL A 364 -12.01 -9.34 -26.10
CA VAL A 364 -10.94 -10.08 -25.40
C VAL A 364 -11.48 -10.77 -24.16
N THR A 365 -12.31 -10.08 -23.37
CA THR A 365 -12.94 -10.64 -22.16
C THR A 365 -13.80 -11.86 -22.50
N ARG A 366 -14.63 -11.76 -23.54
CA ARG A 366 -15.46 -12.88 -24.01
C ARG A 366 -14.61 -14.08 -24.44
N VAL A 367 -13.56 -13.86 -25.24
CA VAL A 367 -12.68 -14.93 -25.71
C VAL A 367 -11.97 -15.63 -24.55
N VAL A 368 -11.38 -14.87 -23.62
CA VAL A 368 -10.68 -15.43 -22.45
C VAL A 368 -11.63 -16.23 -21.56
N ASN A 369 -12.85 -15.73 -21.32
CA ASN A 369 -13.84 -16.46 -20.51
C ASN A 369 -14.31 -17.74 -21.21
N GLN A 370 -14.51 -17.71 -22.54
CA GLN A 370 -14.83 -18.93 -23.32
C GLN A 370 -13.71 -19.96 -23.25
N GLN A 371 -12.44 -19.54 -23.32
CA GLN A 371 -11.28 -20.42 -23.19
C GLN A 371 -11.18 -21.06 -21.81
N ARG A 372 -11.40 -20.30 -20.73
CA ARG A 372 -11.39 -20.83 -19.36
C ARG A 372 -12.46 -21.91 -19.15
N VAL A 373 -13.62 -21.76 -19.78
CA VAL A 373 -14.70 -22.77 -19.75
C VAL A 373 -14.33 -24.00 -20.57
N ALA A 374 -13.75 -23.81 -21.76
CA ALA A 374 -13.39 -24.92 -22.66
C ALA A 374 -12.16 -25.71 -22.20
N ALA A 375 -11.18 -25.03 -21.59
CA ALA A 375 -9.92 -25.59 -21.15
C ALA A 375 -9.47 -24.94 -19.83
N PRO A 376 -10.02 -25.35 -18.67
CA PRO A 376 -9.75 -24.72 -17.37
C PRO A 376 -8.29 -24.84 -16.91
N THR A 377 -7.50 -25.72 -17.54
CA THR A 377 -6.07 -25.90 -17.28
C THR A 377 -5.18 -25.02 -18.18
N ALA A 378 -5.73 -24.36 -19.20
CA ALA A 378 -4.98 -23.45 -20.07
C ALA A 378 -4.82 -22.05 -19.44
N GLY A 379 -3.66 -21.43 -19.66
CA GLY A 379 -3.41 -20.05 -19.23
C GLY A 379 -4.16 -19.01 -20.06
N THR A 380 -4.26 -17.81 -19.52
CA THR A 380 -4.90 -16.64 -20.16
C THR A 380 -4.16 -16.11 -21.40
N VAL A 381 -2.94 -16.58 -21.69
CA VAL A 381 -2.16 -16.16 -22.88
C VAL A 381 -2.52 -16.98 -24.12
N ALA A 382 -3.23 -18.11 -24.01
CA ALA A 382 -3.52 -18.98 -25.15
C ALA A 382 -4.25 -18.21 -26.28
N GLY A 383 -3.61 -18.07 -27.44
CA GLY A 383 -4.17 -17.34 -28.59
C GLY A 383 -4.14 -15.81 -28.50
N ARG A 384 -3.50 -15.24 -27.47
CA ARG A 384 -3.28 -13.79 -27.36
C ARG A 384 -1.83 -13.44 -27.67
N GLN A 385 -1.62 -12.46 -28.54
CA GLN A 385 -0.30 -11.88 -28.74
C GLN A 385 -0.06 -10.87 -27.62
N LEU A 386 0.87 -11.19 -26.71
CA LEU A 386 1.31 -10.28 -25.65
C LEU A 386 2.73 -9.79 -25.96
N ALA A 387 2.96 -8.49 -25.77
CA ALA A 387 4.19 -7.79 -26.10
C ALA A 387 5.43 -8.44 -25.45
N PHE A 388 5.26 -8.96 -24.24
CA PHE A 388 6.36 -9.51 -23.45
C PHE A 388 6.41 -11.04 -23.39
N ALA A 389 5.43 -11.76 -23.96
CA ALA A 389 5.40 -13.22 -23.85
C ALA A 389 6.60 -13.90 -24.55
N ALA A 390 7.17 -13.26 -25.57
CA ALA A 390 8.38 -13.75 -26.24
C ALA A 390 9.69 -13.28 -25.57
N ASN A 391 9.63 -12.43 -24.53
CA ASN A 391 10.80 -11.94 -23.82
C ASN A 391 11.06 -12.82 -22.58
N PRO A 392 12.09 -13.70 -22.57
CA PRO A 392 12.36 -14.57 -21.43
C PRO A 392 12.76 -13.83 -20.16
N ARG A 393 13.16 -12.55 -20.25
CA ARG A 393 13.42 -11.70 -19.08
C ARG A 393 12.16 -11.08 -18.47
N ALA A 394 11.02 -11.19 -19.16
CA ALA A 394 9.74 -10.68 -18.68
C ALA A 394 8.80 -11.79 -18.20
N VAL A 395 8.97 -13.02 -18.70
CA VAL A 395 8.21 -14.17 -18.23
C VAL A 395 8.83 -14.70 -16.94
N THR A 396 7.99 -14.94 -15.94
CA THR A 396 8.37 -15.58 -14.68
C THR A 396 7.62 -16.90 -14.56
N SER A 397 8.28 -17.93 -14.03
CA SER A 397 7.68 -19.23 -13.77
C SER A 397 8.07 -19.73 -12.39
N LEU A 398 7.11 -20.33 -11.68
CA LEU A 398 7.22 -20.77 -10.30
C LEU A 398 6.55 -22.13 -10.14
N PRO A 399 7.13 -23.09 -9.40
CA PRO A 399 6.43 -24.32 -9.05
C PRO A 399 5.10 -24.03 -8.34
N VAL A 400 4.04 -24.77 -8.68
CA VAL A 400 2.71 -24.57 -8.07
C VAL A 400 2.75 -24.72 -6.56
N GLN A 401 3.58 -25.63 -6.03
CA GLN A 401 3.74 -25.84 -4.60
C GLN A 401 4.35 -24.62 -3.91
N ALA A 402 5.30 -23.95 -4.58
CA ALA A 402 5.89 -22.71 -4.09
C ALA A 402 4.88 -21.56 -4.09
N LEU A 403 4.03 -21.47 -5.12
CA LEU A 403 2.90 -20.52 -5.16
C LEU A 403 1.94 -20.75 -3.96
N GLN A 404 1.51 -21.99 -3.76
CA GLN A 404 0.57 -22.36 -2.69
C GLN A 404 1.15 -22.15 -1.29
N ALA A 405 2.46 -22.29 -1.13
CA ALA A 405 3.18 -22.02 0.11
C ALA A 405 3.57 -20.54 0.27
N HIS A 406 3.10 -19.65 -0.62
CA HIS A 406 3.41 -18.22 -0.62
C HIS A 406 4.92 -17.92 -0.61
N GLN A 407 5.71 -18.78 -1.27
CA GLN A 407 7.16 -18.65 -1.27
C GLN A 407 7.62 -17.45 -2.09
N HIS A 408 8.74 -16.88 -1.67
CA HIS A 408 9.37 -15.77 -2.36
C HIS A 408 9.81 -16.18 -3.77
N VAL A 409 9.40 -15.40 -4.76
CA VAL A 409 9.54 -15.75 -6.18
C VAL A 409 11.00 -15.77 -6.62
N ALA A 410 11.82 -14.80 -6.22
CA ALA A 410 13.21 -14.74 -6.68
C ALA A 410 14.05 -15.95 -6.24
N GLU A 411 13.65 -16.62 -5.15
CA GLU A 411 14.33 -17.79 -4.60
C GLU A 411 13.90 -19.11 -5.26
N HIS A 412 12.65 -19.17 -5.72
CA HIS A 412 12.03 -20.42 -6.18
C HIS A 412 11.64 -20.40 -7.67
N ALA A 413 11.82 -19.27 -8.36
CA ALA A 413 11.54 -19.14 -9.77
C ALA A 413 12.45 -20.07 -10.60
N VAL A 414 11.86 -20.68 -11.61
CA VAL A 414 12.56 -21.60 -12.51
C VAL A 414 12.82 -20.93 -13.86
N PRO A 415 13.96 -21.22 -14.52
CA PRO A 415 14.22 -20.72 -15.86
C PRO A 415 13.15 -21.15 -16.85
N VAL A 416 12.63 -20.20 -17.63
CA VAL A 416 11.69 -20.50 -18.71
C VAL A 416 12.50 -20.96 -19.93
N ALA A 417 12.58 -22.27 -20.13
CA ALA A 417 13.11 -22.83 -21.38
C ALA A 417 12.05 -22.68 -22.47
N MET A 418 12.30 -21.83 -23.48
CA MET A 418 11.42 -21.78 -24.65
C MET A 418 11.66 -23.05 -25.47
N THR A 419 10.65 -23.92 -25.55
CA THR A 419 10.55 -24.81 -26.71
C THR A 419 10.26 -23.90 -27.91
N ALA A 420 11.24 -23.73 -28.79
CA ALA A 420 11.03 -23.06 -30.06
C ALA A 420 9.83 -23.74 -30.74
N ALA A 421 8.80 -22.97 -31.07
CA ALA A 421 7.73 -23.47 -31.91
C ALA A 421 8.37 -24.03 -33.20
N PRO A 422 8.06 -25.27 -33.61
CA PRO A 422 8.64 -25.82 -34.82
C PRO A 422 8.14 -25.00 -36.02
N GLY A 423 9.05 -24.28 -36.70
CA GLY A 423 8.75 -23.69 -38.02
C GLY A 423 9.16 -22.23 -38.29
N MET A 424 9.98 -21.57 -37.47
CA MET A 424 10.53 -20.24 -37.83
C MET A 424 11.97 -20.36 -38.38
N PRO A 425 12.29 -19.80 -39.56
CA PRO A 425 13.65 -19.82 -40.09
C PRO A 425 14.59 -19.00 -39.21
N HIS A 426 15.70 -19.60 -38.78
CA HIS A 426 16.77 -18.88 -38.09
C HIS A 426 17.39 -17.81 -39.01
N PRO A 427 17.67 -16.58 -38.55
CA PRO A 427 18.56 -15.69 -39.28
C PRO A 427 19.99 -16.29 -39.30
N PRO A 428 20.76 -16.08 -40.38
CA PRO A 428 22.07 -16.72 -40.53
C PRO A 428 23.03 -16.28 -39.43
N ALA A 429 23.80 -17.25 -38.92
CA ALA A 429 24.73 -17.15 -37.77
C ALA A 429 25.82 -16.06 -37.88
N GLN A 430 25.91 -15.34 -39.01
CA GLN A 430 26.88 -14.26 -39.22
C GLN A 430 26.50 -12.95 -38.52
N ALA A 431 25.22 -12.72 -38.17
CA ALA A 431 24.81 -11.52 -37.43
C ALA A 431 25.22 -11.56 -35.94
N MET A 432 25.41 -12.75 -35.35
CA MET A 432 25.81 -12.90 -33.94
C MET A 432 27.32 -12.74 -33.72
N ALA A 433 28.15 -12.99 -34.75
CA ALA A 433 29.60 -12.89 -34.65
C ALA A 433 30.11 -11.43 -34.62
N MET A 434 29.38 -10.49 -35.24
CA MET A 434 29.78 -9.07 -35.26
C MET A 434 29.46 -8.31 -33.97
N ALA A 435 28.48 -8.74 -33.19
CA ALA A 435 28.13 -8.09 -31.91
C ALA A 435 29.08 -8.48 -30.75
N GLN A 436 29.88 -9.54 -30.90
CA GLN A 436 30.82 -10.02 -29.87
C GLN A 436 32.24 -9.46 -30.02
N ALA A 437 32.54 -8.71 -31.08
CA ALA A 437 33.89 -8.19 -31.33
C ALA A 437 34.15 -6.76 -30.79
N GLU A 438 33.11 -6.00 -30.41
CA GLU A 438 33.24 -4.57 -30.02
C GLU A 438 32.90 -4.26 -28.55
N GLY A 439 33.10 -5.19 -27.62
CA GLY A 439 32.80 -4.96 -26.21
C GLY A 439 33.78 -5.64 -25.26
N HIS A 440 35.00 -5.11 -25.13
CA HIS A 440 35.83 -5.39 -23.95
C HIS A 440 35.44 -4.38 -22.85
N PRO A 441 34.81 -4.81 -21.74
CA PRO A 441 34.67 -3.94 -20.56
C PRO A 441 36.01 -3.87 -19.81
N PRO A 442 36.38 -2.73 -19.19
CA PRO A 442 37.50 -2.70 -18.26
C PRO A 442 37.15 -3.51 -17.00
N GLU A 443 38.14 -4.22 -16.49
CA GLU A 443 38.10 -5.04 -15.27
C GLU A 443 37.74 -4.17 -14.04
N VAL A 444 36.60 -4.45 -13.41
CA VAL A 444 36.16 -3.79 -12.17
C VAL A 444 36.44 -4.73 -10.99
N GLN A 445 37.33 -4.28 -10.11
CA GLN A 445 37.59 -4.90 -8.80
C GLN A 445 36.29 -5.06 -8.01
N GLN A 446 36.09 -6.26 -7.48
CA GLN A 446 34.98 -6.59 -6.57
C GLN A 446 35.04 -5.68 -5.33
N VAL A 447 34.01 -4.86 -5.14
CA VAL A 447 33.77 -4.11 -3.90
C VAL A 447 32.73 -4.88 -3.06
N PRO A 448 32.94 -5.09 -1.74
CA PRO A 448 31.97 -5.77 -0.88
C PRO A 448 30.69 -4.93 -0.69
N PRO A 449 29.57 -5.55 -0.29
CA PRO A 449 28.28 -4.85 -0.12
C PRO A 449 28.37 -3.75 0.95
N PRO A 450 27.68 -2.60 0.76
CA PRO A 450 27.78 -1.50 1.70
C PRO A 450 27.06 -1.83 3.02
N GLN A 451 27.82 -1.75 4.12
CA GLN A 451 27.25 -1.69 5.46
C GLN A 451 26.64 -0.30 5.68
N LEU A 452 25.36 -0.26 6.03
CA LEU A 452 24.64 0.94 6.42
C LEU A 452 25.33 1.60 7.63
N HIS A 453 25.93 2.77 7.41
CA HIS A 453 26.36 3.67 8.47
C HIS A 453 25.54 4.98 8.38
N PRO A 454 25.25 5.65 9.51
CA PRO A 454 24.45 6.87 9.52
C PRO A 454 25.18 8.00 8.79
N MET A 455 24.47 8.74 7.94
CA MET A 455 25.06 9.86 7.19
C MET A 455 25.53 10.99 8.12
N PRO A 456 26.71 11.60 7.87
CA PRO A 456 27.12 12.83 8.53
C PRO A 456 26.38 14.04 7.95
N GLN A 457 25.96 14.95 8.84
CA GLN A 457 25.39 16.24 8.51
C GLN A 457 26.39 17.07 7.71
N SER A 458 26.03 17.47 6.49
CA SER A 458 26.85 18.39 5.68
C SER A 458 26.37 19.82 5.88
N THR A 459 27.25 20.65 6.45
CA THR A 459 27.11 22.10 6.58
C THR A 459 27.39 22.81 5.25
N SER A 460 26.45 23.68 4.86
CA SER A 460 26.51 24.88 3.99
C SER A 460 27.80 25.21 3.21
N HIS A 461 27.63 25.51 1.91
CA HIS A 461 28.14 26.75 1.33
C HIS A 461 27.14 27.34 0.32
N ALA A 462 26.50 28.45 0.71
CA ALA A 462 25.75 29.32 -0.19
C ALA A 462 26.73 30.26 -0.93
N GLN A 463 26.66 30.27 -2.26
CA GLN A 463 27.37 31.24 -3.09
C GLN A 463 26.33 32.03 -3.88
N ALA A 464 26.28 33.34 -3.59
CA ALA A 464 25.34 34.29 -4.17
C ALA A 464 25.75 34.66 -5.59
N VAL A 465 24.81 34.60 -6.55
CA VAL A 465 24.88 35.34 -7.81
C VAL A 465 23.47 35.78 -8.19
N ASN A 466 23.30 37.07 -8.48
CA ASN A 466 22.09 37.70 -8.99
C ASN A 466 22.52 38.74 -10.08
N PRO A 467 21.63 39.25 -10.94
CA PRO A 467 21.38 38.68 -12.27
C PRO A 467 21.60 39.69 -13.42
N ALA A 468 21.55 39.21 -14.68
CA ALA A 468 21.36 40.06 -15.86
C ALA A 468 20.45 39.38 -16.90
N ALA A 469 19.36 40.05 -17.25
CA ALA A 469 18.48 39.75 -18.37
C ALA A 469 19.04 40.33 -19.70
N PRO A 470 18.48 39.94 -20.86
CA PRO A 470 17.41 40.76 -21.44
C PRO A 470 16.26 39.92 -22.04
N GLY A 471 15.12 40.60 -22.21
CA GLY A 471 13.81 39.96 -22.38
C GLY A 471 13.31 39.79 -23.81
N LEU A 472 12.15 39.13 -23.91
CA LEU A 472 11.21 39.19 -25.02
C LEU A 472 9.79 39.03 -24.46
N ALA A 473 8.90 39.93 -24.88
CA ALA A 473 7.52 40.10 -24.40
C ALA A 473 6.54 39.06 -24.99
N PRO A 474 5.40 38.79 -24.33
CA PRO A 474 4.24 38.16 -24.97
C PRO A 474 3.07 39.13 -25.22
N MET A 475 2.42 38.97 -26.37
CA MET A 475 1.19 39.67 -26.78
C MET A 475 -0.07 39.15 -26.06
N PRO A 476 -1.11 39.97 -25.87
CA PRO A 476 -2.35 39.56 -25.20
C PRO A 476 -3.38 38.98 -26.18
N ARG A 477 -4.06 37.89 -25.77
CA ARG A 477 -5.29 37.37 -26.41
C ARG A 477 -6.52 37.99 -25.75
N ARG A 478 -7.42 38.51 -26.60
CA ARG A 478 -8.76 39.04 -26.28
C ARG A 478 -9.70 37.96 -25.73
N MET A 479 -10.49 38.31 -24.71
CA MET A 479 -11.82 37.74 -24.45
C MET A 479 -12.86 38.88 -24.56
N PRO A 480 -14.09 38.61 -25.04
CA PRO A 480 -15.13 39.63 -25.20
C PRO A 480 -16.00 39.85 -23.95
N ASP A 481 -16.63 41.02 -23.95
CA ASP A 481 -17.29 41.77 -22.88
C ASP A 481 -18.59 41.16 -22.32
N HIS A 482 -18.87 41.39 -21.03
CA HIS A 482 -20.21 41.54 -20.47
C HIS A 482 -20.22 42.64 -19.37
N GLU A 483 -21.20 43.54 -19.49
CA GLU A 483 -21.41 44.78 -18.72
C GLU A 483 -21.86 44.57 -17.25
N PRO A 484 -21.74 45.61 -16.39
CA PRO A 484 -21.86 45.52 -14.94
C PRO A 484 -23.24 45.91 -14.39
N LEU A 485 -23.60 45.37 -13.22
CA LEU A 485 -24.75 45.83 -12.42
C LEU A 485 -24.28 46.60 -11.17
N HIS A 486 -24.99 47.71 -10.96
CA HIS A 486 -24.92 48.77 -9.95
C HIS A 486 -24.77 48.33 -8.48
N GLU A 487 -24.00 49.12 -7.72
CA GLU A 487 -24.08 49.26 -6.25
C GLU A 487 -24.16 50.76 -5.89
N PRO A 488 -24.98 51.20 -4.90
CA PRO A 488 -25.11 52.61 -4.51
C PRO A 488 -24.23 53.01 -3.28
N PRO A 489 -24.09 54.32 -2.95
CA PRO A 489 -22.81 54.91 -2.49
C PRO A 489 -22.68 55.28 -0.99
N HIS A 490 -21.43 55.66 -0.62
CA HIS A 490 -20.86 56.15 0.67
C HIS A 490 -21.56 57.38 1.32
N GLU A 491 -21.43 57.73 2.62
CA GLU A 491 -20.28 58.28 3.41
C GLU A 491 -20.81 58.80 4.81
N PRO A 492 -20.11 59.51 5.76
CA PRO A 492 -18.68 59.61 6.17
C PRO A 492 -18.39 59.73 7.73
N ALA A 493 -17.08 59.81 8.09
CA ALA A 493 -16.40 60.54 9.22
C ALA A 493 -16.46 60.01 10.69
N HIS A 494 -15.48 60.11 11.61
CA HIS A 494 -14.04 60.49 11.75
C HIS A 494 -13.61 60.22 13.26
N PRO A 495 -12.45 60.61 13.85
CA PRO A 495 -11.36 59.74 14.35
C PRO A 495 -11.09 59.87 15.89
N VAL A 496 -10.12 59.15 16.51
CA VAL A 496 -9.16 59.65 17.56
C VAL A 496 -7.97 58.67 17.77
N HIS A 497 -6.75 59.23 17.89
CA HIS A 497 -5.46 58.73 18.39
C HIS A 497 -5.53 57.87 19.70
N ALA A 498 -4.54 57.07 20.13
CA ALA A 498 -3.10 57.32 20.22
C ALA A 498 -2.25 56.05 20.43
N MET A 499 -1.00 56.15 19.96
CA MET A 499 0.12 55.23 20.13
C MET A 499 0.67 55.19 21.56
N ARG A 500 1.26 54.06 21.94
CA ARG A 500 2.41 54.00 22.86
C ARG A 500 3.47 53.04 22.32
N ASP A 501 4.68 53.57 22.23
CA ASP A 501 5.93 52.92 21.83
C ASP A 501 6.33 51.77 22.76
N VAL A 502 6.85 50.68 22.19
CA VAL A 502 7.83 49.80 22.85
C VAL A 502 8.90 49.39 21.84
N THR A 503 10.13 49.68 22.20
CA THR A 503 11.43 49.46 21.56
C THR A 503 11.72 47.97 21.25
N PRO A 504 12.43 47.63 20.16
CA PRO A 504 12.86 46.25 19.89
C PRO A 504 14.10 45.87 20.73
N PRO A 505 14.19 44.65 21.30
CA PRO A 505 15.40 44.22 21.98
C PRO A 505 16.46 43.71 21.01
N HIS A 506 17.71 43.96 21.41
CA HIS A 506 18.97 43.61 20.78
C HIS A 506 19.11 42.13 20.37
N ALA A 507 19.68 41.91 19.19
CA ALA A 507 20.17 40.63 18.73
C ALA A 507 21.34 40.14 19.60
N VAL A 508 21.17 38.97 20.22
CA VAL A 508 22.23 38.24 20.93
C VAL A 508 22.87 37.28 19.94
N ALA A 509 24.20 37.35 19.81
CA ALA A 509 24.99 36.45 18.98
C ALA A 509 24.94 35.00 19.49
N PRO A 510 24.99 33.98 18.60
CA PRO A 510 24.95 32.58 19.01
C PRO A 510 26.26 32.14 19.69
N PRO A 511 26.22 31.26 20.71
CA PRO A 511 27.41 30.72 21.34
C PRO A 511 28.12 29.70 20.43
N GLN A 512 29.45 29.70 20.47
CA GLN A 512 30.32 28.75 19.76
C GLN A 512 30.18 27.33 20.33
N PRO A 513 30.31 26.28 19.51
CA PRO A 513 30.22 24.90 19.97
C PRO A 513 31.46 24.48 20.78
N VAL A 514 31.21 23.96 21.98
CA VAL A 514 32.21 23.32 22.85
C VAL A 514 32.41 21.87 22.39
N HIS A 515 33.66 21.48 22.09
CA HIS A 515 34.01 20.09 21.78
C HIS A 515 33.88 19.19 23.03
N PRO A 516 33.21 18.02 22.95
CA PRO A 516 33.25 17.02 24.01
C PRO A 516 34.58 16.24 23.98
N GLN A 517 35.20 16.13 25.14
CA GLN A 517 36.38 15.32 25.42
C GLN A 517 36.00 13.82 25.43
N PRO A 518 36.83 12.90 24.91
CA PRO A 518 36.49 11.47 24.84
C PRO A 518 36.52 10.81 26.23
N PRO A 519 35.58 9.90 26.56
CA PRO A 519 35.56 9.21 27.84
C PRO A 519 36.67 8.16 27.94
N HIS A 520 37.25 8.05 29.15
CA HIS A 520 38.25 7.08 29.54
C HIS A 520 37.78 5.63 29.34
N ARG A 521 38.67 4.82 28.74
CA ARG A 521 38.52 3.39 28.50
C ARG A 521 38.53 2.61 29.83
N ALA A 522 37.42 1.97 30.18
CA ALA A 522 37.36 0.99 31.26
C ALA A 522 38.01 -0.33 30.82
N GLU A 523 38.86 -0.89 31.67
CA GLU A 523 39.49 -2.22 31.53
C GLU A 523 38.45 -3.36 31.64
N PRO A 524 38.61 -4.47 30.90
CA PRO A 524 37.78 -5.66 31.05
C PRO A 524 38.20 -6.52 32.26
N PRO A 525 37.26 -7.19 32.96
CA PRO A 525 37.59 -8.05 34.09
C PRO A 525 38.25 -9.37 33.65
N ARG A 526 39.20 -9.85 34.45
CA ARG A 526 39.93 -11.12 34.27
C ARG A 526 39.04 -12.35 34.56
N PRO A 527 39.33 -13.52 33.97
CA PRO A 527 38.58 -14.75 34.20
C PRO A 527 38.99 -15.42 35.52
N ALA A 528 38.01 -15.94 36.26
CA ALA A 528 38.23 -16.78 37.43
C ALA A 528 38.28 -18.26 37.02
N GLU A 529 39.35 -18.94 37.45
CA GLU A 529 39.58 -20.38 37.33
C GLU A 529 38.61 -21.20 38.18
N ALA A 530 38.24 -22.37 37.65
CA ALA A 530 37.40 -23.38 38.27
C ALA A 530 38.18 -24.27 39.27
N PRO A 531 37.46 -25.00 40.14
CA PRO A 531 37.94 -26.28 40.66
C PRO A 531 37.17 -27.46 40.04
N HIS A 532 37.93 -28.38 39.43
CA HIS A 532 37.61 -29.80 39.21
C HIS A 532 37.40 -30.54 40.56
N ALA A 533 36.73 -31.69 40.74
CA ALA A 533 35.99 -32.63 39.90
C ALA A 533 35.24 -33.68 40.78
N HIS A 534 34.22 -34.33 40.18
CA HIS A 534 33.82 -35.77 40.30
C HIS A 534 32.92 -36.28 41.46
N PRO A 535 32.16 -37.40 41.25
CA PRO A 535 31.28 -37.72 40.12
C PRO A 535 29.92 -38.36 40.53
N GLU A 536 29.02 -38.41 39.53
CA GLU A 536 27.93 -39.36 39.22
C GLU A 536 27.42 -40.35 40.28
N HIS A 537 26.08 -40.40 40.44
CA HIS A 537 25.34 -41.65 40.45
C HIS A 537 23.90 -41.48 39.93
N GLU A 538 23.56 -42.31 38.95
CA GLU A 538 22.24 -42.53 38.38
C GLU A 538 21.18 -42.84 39.45
N HIS A 539 19.94 -42.39 39.23
CA HIS A 539 18.78 -43.09 39.78
C HIS A 539 17.67 -43.26 38.75
N ARG A 540 17.48 -44.54 38.43
CA ARG A 540 16.33 -45.12 37.73
C ARG A 540 15.02 -44.82 38.44
N GLU A 541 14.00 -44.72 37.61
CA GLU A 541 12.59 -44.85 37.94
C GLU A 541 12.27 -46.13 38.73
N HIS A 542 11.39 -46.05 39.73
CA HIS A 542 10.29 -47.01 39.89
C HIS A 542 9.18 -46.47 40.80
N HIS A 543 7.97 -46.53 40.24
CA HIS A 543 6.64 -46.74 40.84
C HIS A 543 6.51 -46.82 42.37
N GLU A 544 5.54 -46.10 42.94
CA GLU A 544 4.33 -46.74 43.48
C GLU A 544 3.18 -45.74 43.76
N ARG A 545 1.97 -46.22 43.54
CA ARG A 545 0.67 -45.54 43.68
C ARG A 545 0.05 -45.85 45.07
N PRO A 546 -1.05 -45.18 45.45
CA PRO A 546 -1.43 -44.95 46.85
C PRO A 546 -2.29 -46.07 47.44
N ASN A 547 -2.34 -46.16 48.77
CA ASN A 547 -3.45 -46.81 49.46
C ASN A 547 -3.75 -46.14 50.80
N GLU A 548 -5.02 -45.76 50.96
CA GLU A 548 -5.70 -45.51 52.24
C GLU A 548 -6.63 -46.73 52.53
N PRO A 549 -7.25 -46.86 53.72
CA PRO A 549 -7.00 -48.00 54.57
C PRO A 549 -8.00 -49.17 54.46
N ARG A 550 -7.49 -50.33 54.90
CA ARG A 550 -8.11 -51.65 55.18
C ARG A 550 -8.33 -52.62 54.03
#